data_AF-N9N887-F1
#
_entry.id   AF-N9N887-F1
#
_cell.length_a   1.000
_cell.length_b   1.000
_cell.length_c   1.000
_cell.angle_alpha   90.00
_cell.angle_beta   90.00
_cell.angle_gamma   90.00
#
_symmetry.space_group_name_H-M   'P 1'
#
loop_
_entity.id
_entity.type
_entity.pdbx_description
1 polymer ?
#
loop_
_entity_poly.entity_id
_entity_poly.type
_entity_poly.pdbx_seq_one_letter_code
_entity_poly.pdbx_strand_id
1 'polypeptide(L)'
;MSVEHHQIKRLKLFAPRDPEEQYRVATPLELLFDLIFVVAIATAGQQLHHAMIEGHLWHALPTYFMVFFALWWAWMNFTWFASAYDNDDTLYRCLTFVQILGSLVMAAGIPAVFQQHDFDVIIIGYIIMRLALVTQWIRVAKHDPERRVTAYRYAIGIVLVQLAWLIGNFSSIQLTPLMFLCLVGLELAVPFYAERHTATPWHPHHIVERYALLTIIVLGESIIGSFAAIQDAFSNHVLNIEEIFLIVGGLLMMFAMWWVYFDRSHHHHQRRGVQPFLWGYGHFFIFISIAALGAALAAAVDVSTQHAHISSQMMGLVIATCLAVYSTYLWLFYEAFYLRGWRRWVYPMTILILFCIPLLFTQIGYSVFAMAVIYVFRLVFSKTYLMNCVDEPVHSSHSPH
;
A
#
# COMPACT_ATOMS: atom_id res chain seq x y z
N MET A 1 -43.32 -4.22 21.09
CA MET A 1 -41.98 -4.77 21.40
C MET A 1 -41.85 -6.12 20.71
N SER A 2 -41.46 -6.14 19.43
CA SER A 2 -41.10 -7.39 18.76
C SER A 2 -39.64 -7.70 19.10
N VAL A 3 -39.44 -8.79 19.81
CA VAL A 3 -38.12 -9.35 20.07
C VAL A 3 -37.56 -9.81 18.72
N GLU A 4 -36.62 -9.04 18.16
CA GLU A 4 -35.76 -9.51 17.07
C GLU A 4 -34.99 -10.73 17.61
N HIS A 5 -35.45 -11.92 17.21
CA HIS A 5 -34.69 -13.14 17.39
C HIS A 5 -33.37 -12.95 16.62
N HIS A 6 -32.28 -12.78 17.36
CA HIS A 6 -30.91 -12.86 16.87
C HIS A 6 -30.69 -14.27 16.30
N GLN A 7 -31.13 -14.50 15.06
CA GLN A 7 -30.82 -15.72 14.33
C GLN A 7 -29.30 -15.73 14.13
N ILE A 8 -28.62 -16.61 14.86
CA ILE A 8 -27.26 -17.04 14.59
C ILE A 8 -27.19 -17.34 13.09
N LYS A 9 -26.53 -16.48 12.30
CA LYS A 9 -26.45 -16.57 10.82
C LYS A 9 -25.85 -17.93 10.46
N ARG A 10 -26.72 -18.92 10.18
CA ARG A 10 -26.33 -20.24 9.64
C ARG A 10 -25.48 -20.05 8.38
N LEU A 11 -24.54 -20.97 8.14
CA LEU A 11 -23.73 -21.06 6.92
C LEU A 11 -24.60 -20.77 5.69
N LYS A 12 -24.43 -19.59 5.09
CA LYS A 12 -25.17 -19.19 3.89
C LYS A 12 -24.50 -19.83 2.67
N LEU A 13 -25.27 -20.01 1.60
CA LEU A 13 -24.71 -20.32 0.29
C LEU A 13 -23.68 -19.24 -0.06
N PHE A 14 -22.46 -19.68 -0.40
CA PHE A 14 -21.35 -18.80 -0.73
C PHE A 14 -21.49 -18.38 -2.20
N ALA A 15 -22.37 -17.41 -2.46
CA ALA A 15 -22.69 -16.93 -3.80
C ALA A 15 -21.72 -15.81 -4.23
N PRO A 16 -21.43 -15.68 -5.53
CA PRO A 16 -20.70 -14.53 -6.06
C PRO A 16 -21.45 -13.23 -5.74
N ARG A 17 -20.69 -12.16 -5.47
CA ARG A 17 -21.26 -10.82 -5.33
C ARG A 17 -21.65 -10.24 -6.68
N ASP A 18 -22.61 -9.35 -6.67
CA ASP A 18 -22.98 -8.57 -7.85
C ASP A 18 -21.93 -7.47 -8.10
N PRO A 19 -21.23 -7.47 -9.25
CA PRO A 19 -20.28 -6.42 -9.61
C PRO A 19 -20.91 -5.03 -9.77
N GLU A 20 -22.23 -4.97 -9.99
CA GLU A 20 -23.00 -3.75 -10.23
C GLU A 20 -23.85 -3.32 -9.02
N GLU A 21 -23.60 -3.92 -7.83
CA GLU A 21 -24.30 -3.60 -6.58
C GLU A 21 -24.18 -2.10 -6.24
N GLN A 22 -25.27 -1.34 -6.41
CA GLN A 22 -25.25 0.09 -6.12
C GLN A 22 -24.94 0.35 -4.65
N TYR A 23 -24.06 1.33 -4.39
CA TYR A 23 -23.64 1.75 -3.05
C TYR A 23 -22.91 0.67 -2.24
N ARG A 24 -22.20 -0.26 -2.91
CA ARG A 24 -21.30 -1.17 -2.20
C ARG A 24 -20.11 -0.42 -1.59
N VAL A 25 -20.06 -0.45 -0.26
CA VAL A 25 -19.02 0.18 0.57
C VAL A 25 -18.21 -0.83 1.37
N ALA A 26 -17.07 -0.40 1.92
CA ALA A 26 -16.25 -1.26 2.78
C ALA A 26 -17.01 -1.63 4.07
N THR A 27 -16.92 -2.90 4.47
CA THR A 27 -17.57 -3.37 5.70
C THR A 27 -16.75 -3.04 6.96
N PRO A 28 -17.36 -2.96 8.14
CA PRO A 28 -16.61 -2.78 9.39
C PRO A 28 -15.56 -3.89 9.65
N LEU A 29 -15.82 -5.12 9.19
CA LEU A 29 -14.86 -6.23 9.32
C LEU A 29 -13.65 -6.04 8.41
N GLU A 30 -13.88 -5.59 7.18
CA GLU A 30 -12.83 -5.24 6.23
C GLU A 30 -11.97 -4.07 6.76
N LEU A 31 -12.60 -3.06 7.37
CA LEU A 31 -11.89 -1.95 8.04
C LEU A 31 -11.09 -2.42 9.26
N LEU A 32 -11.64 -3.32 10.08
CA LEU A 32 -10.93 -3.92 11.21
C LEU A 32 -9.71 -4.71 10.72
N PHE A 33 -9.84 -5.45 9.62
CA PHE A 33 -8.71 -6.14 8.99
C PHE A 33 -7.61 -5.15 8.63
N ASP A 34 -7.92 -4.06 7.91
CA ASP A 34 -6.91 -3.07 7.51
C ASP A 34 -6.25 -2.39 8.71
N LEU A 35 -7.04 -2.05 9.72
CA LEU A 35 -6.54 -1.39 10.92
C LEU A 35 -5.57 -2.27 11.71
N ILE A 36 -5.82 -3.58 11.78
CA ILE A 36 -4.87 -4.49 12.44
C ILE A 36 -3.68 -4.78 11.51
N PHE A 37 -3.93 -4.85 10.20
CA PHE A 37 -2.89 -5.08 9.20
C PHE A 37 -1.82 -3.96 9.22
N VAL A 38 -2.22 -2.72 9.51
CA VAL A 38 -1.27 -1.59 9.59
C VAL A 38 -0.21 -1.78 10.67
N VAL A 39 -0.46 -2.57 11.73
CA VAL A 39 0.55 -2.89 12.75
C VAL A 39 1.79 -3.53 12.13
N ALA A 40 1.60 -4.40 11.12
CA ALA A 40 2.71 -5.01 10.40
C ALA A 40 3.48 -3.98 9.54
N ILE A 41 2.76 -3.06 8.89
CA ILE A 41 3.36 -1.98 8.10
C ILE A 41 4.15 -1.03 9.01
N ALA A 42 3.58 -0.65 10.16
CA ALA A 42 4.21 0.17 11.18
C ALA A 42 5.51 -0.47 11.68
N THR A 43 5.46 -1.76 11.99
CA THR A 43 6.63 -2.53 12.46
C THR A 43 7.74 -2.57 11.40
N ALA A 44 7.39 -2.79 10.12
CA ALA A 44 8.36 -2.71 9.03
C ALA A 44 8.96 -1.30 8.90
N GLY A 45 8.14 -0.26 9.03
CA GLY A 45 8.57 1.13 9.03
C GLY A 45 9.55 1.44 10.18
N GLN A 46 9.27 0.93 11.38
CA GLN A 46 10.16 1.06 12.54
C GLN A 46 11.52 0.38 12.32
N GLN A 47 11.55 -0.81 11.71
CA GLN A 47 12.82 -1.45 11.36
C GLN A 47 13.60 -0.68 10.29
N LEU A 48 12.91 -0.11 9.29
CA LEU A 48 13.54 0.75 8.29
C LEU A 48 14.09 2.03 8.92
N HIS A 49 13.31 2.66 9.81
CA HIS A 49 13.73 3.82 10.61
C HIS A 49 15.02 3.51 11.38
N HIS A 50 15.04 2.43 12.16
CA HIS A 50 16.21 2.03 12.92
C HIS A 50 17.42 1.78 12.01
N ALA A 51 17.23 1.08 10.90
CA ALA A 51 18.31 0.84 9.95
C ALA A 51 18.84 2.13 9.28
N MET A 52 18.00 3.14 9.09
CA MET A 52 18.45 4.44 8.58
C MET A 52 19.32 5.17 9.61
N ILE A 53 18.89 5.25 10.87
CA ILE A 53 19.65 5.96 11.91
C ILE A 53 20.97 5.26 12.24
N GLU A 54 21.03 3.93 12.14
CA GLU A 54 22.25 3.14 12.35
C GLU A 54 23.20 3.11 11.13
N GLY A 55 22.84 3.79 10.02
CA GLY A 55 23.67 3.83 8.81
C GLY A 55 23.66 2.53 7.96
N HIS A 56 22.70 1.64 8.21
CA HIS A 56 22.54 0.35 7.52
C HIS A 56 21.49 0.36 6.39
N LEU A 57 21.11 1.53 5.89
CA LEU A 57 20.05 1.73 4.88
C LEU A 57 20.16 0.76 3.68
N TRP A 58 21.34 0.66 3.05
CA TRP A 58 21.50 -0.14 1.83
C TRP A 58 21.31 -1.64 2.05
N HIS A 59 21.64 -2.13 3.24
CA HIS A 59 21.40 -3.52 3.64
C HIS A 59 19.92 -3.75 3.96
N ALA A 60 19.27 -2.76 4.57
CA ALA A 60 17.87 -2.86 4.98
C ALA A 60 16.86 -2.67 3.83
N LEU A 61 17.20 -1.96 2.75
CA LEU A 61 16.28 -1.70 1.64
C LEU A 61 15.75 -2.97 0.96
N PRO A 62 16.59 -3.95 0.56
CA PRO A 62 16.10 -5.23 0.04
C PRO A 62 15.19 -5.96 1.03
N THR A 63 15.59 -6.02 2.31
CA THR A 63 14.82 -6.66 3.37
C THR A 63 13.46 -6.01 3.57
N TYR A 64 13.42 -4.67 3.60
CA TYR A 64 12.18 -3.90 3.69
C TYR A 64 11.27 -4.16 2.48
N PHE A 65 11.82 -4.20 1.26
CA PHE A 65 11.04 -4.56 0.08
C PHE A 65 10.46 -5.98 0.17
N MET A 66 11.25 -6.95 0.64
CA MET A 66 10.81 -8.34 0.79
C MET A 66 9.65 -8.45 1.80
N VAL A 67 9.82 -7.85 2.97
CA VAL A 67 8.80 -7.83 4.03
C VAL A 67 7.56 -7.09 3.55
N PHE A 68 7.72 -5.90 2.97
CA PHE A 68 6.60 -5.09 2.48
C PHE A 68 5.83 -5.80 1.37
N PHE A 69 6.51 -6.51 0.46
CA PHE A 69 5.85 -7.34 -0.55
C PHE A 69 5.02 -8.45 0.08
N ALA A 70 5.57 -9.19 1.05
CA ALA A 70 4.84 -10.25 1.73
C ALA A 70 3.57 -9.73 2.39
N LEU A 71 3.67 -8.58 3.07
CA LEU A 71 2.53 -7.90 3.68
C LEU A 71 1.51 -7.44 2.63
N TRP A 72 1.95 -6.67 1.65
CA TRP A 72 1.09 -6.14 0.60
C TRP A 72 0.35 -7.27 -0.13
N TRP A 73 1.03 -8.36 -0.48
CA TRP A 73 0.41 -9.49 -1.16
C TRP A 73 -0.64 -10.20 -0.28
N ALA A 74 -0.38 -10.33 1.03
CA ALA A 74 -1.35 -10.90 1.95
C ALA A 74 -2.65 -10.07 2.00
N TRP A 75 -2.51 -8.75 2.15
CA TRP A 75 -3.62 -7.80 2.13
C TRP A 75 -4.37 -7.80 0.78
N MET A 76 -3.61 -7.84 -0.31
CA MET A 76 -4.12 -7.89 -1.68
C MET A 76 -5.06 -9.07 -1.89
N ASN A 77 -4.60 -10.27 -1.54
CA ASN A 77 -5.40 -11.49 -1.70
C ASN A 77 -6.71 -11.43 -0.91
N PHE A 78 -6.67 -10.92 0.33
CA PHE A 78 -7.87 -10.74 1.14
C PHE A 78 -8.84 -9.75 0.49
N THR A 79 -8.36 -8.55 0.14
CA THR A 79 -9.20 -7.46 -0.38
C THR A 79 -9.90 -7.84 -1.70
N TRP A 80 -9.19 -8.48 -2.62
CA TRP A 80 -9.79 -8.93 -3.88
C TRP A 80 -10.75 -10.10 -3.68
N PHE A 81 -10.43 -11.03 -2.78
CA PHE A 81 -11.35 -12.10 -2.43
C PHE A 81 -12.66 -11.56 -1.81
N ALA A 82 -12.55 -10.66 -0.84
CA ALA A 82 -13.69 -10.05 -0.17
C ALA A 82 -14.58 -9.28 -1.16
N SER A 83 -13.98 -8.56 -2.10
CA SER A 83 -14.72 -7.90 -3.17
C SER A 83 -15.53 -8.90 -4.01
N ALA A 84 -14.97 -10.06 -4.32
CA ALA A 84 -15.65 -11.06 -5.14
C ALA A 84 -16.72 -11.88 -4.38
N TYR A 85 -16.50 -12.17 -3.10
CA TYR A 85 -17.23 -13.25 -2.42
C TYR A 85 -17.55 -13.05 -0.93
N ASP A 86 -17.29 -11.89 -0.32
CA ASP A 86 -17.70 -11.65 1.07
C ASP A 86 -19.20 -11.91 1.25
N ASN A 87 -19.60 -12.86 2.09
CA ASN A 87 -20.99 -13.21 2.34
C ASN A 87 -21.47 -12.96 3.78
N ASP A 88 -20.61 -12.34 4.61
CA ASP A 88 -20.83 -12.02 6.02
C ASP A 88 -21.41 -13.19 6.87
N ASP A 89 -21.06 -14.44 6.54
CA ASP A 89 -21.44 -15.61 7.34
C ASP A 89 -20.46 -15.88 8.49
N THR A 90 -20.88 -16.70 9.45
CA THR A 90 -20.07 -16.98 10.65
C THR A 90 -18.70 -17.58 10.28
N LEU A 91 -18.64 -18.46 9.29
CA LEU A 91 -17.38 -19.09 8.90
C LEU A 91 -16.46 -18.10 8.18
N TYR A 92 -17.00 -17.21 7.33
CA TYR A 92 -16.25 -16.12 6.72
C TYR A 92 -15.63 -15.23 7.81
N ARG A 93 -16.42 -14.79 8.80
CA ARG A 93 -15.93 -14.00 9.94
C ARG A 93 -14.83 -14.73 10.73
N CYS A 94 -15.00 -16.01 11.03
CA CYS A 94 -13.98 -16.82 11.70
C CYS A 94 -12.70 -16.94 10.86
N LEU A 95 -12.81 -17.17 9.56
CA LEU A 95 -11.66 -17.27 8.66
C LEU A 95 -10.95 -15.91 8.50
N THR A 96 -11.69 -14.80 8.45
CA THR A 96 -11.11 -13.45 8.48
C THR A 96 -10.37 -13.20 9.78
N PHE A 97 -10.92 -13.63 10.93
CA PHE A 97 -10.21 -13.57 12.21
C PHE A 97 -8.90 -14.39 12.19
N VAL A 98 -8.89 -15.57 11.58
CA VAL A 98 -7.65 -16.35 11.36
C VAL A 98 -6.65 -15.59 10.49
N GLN A 99 -7.11 -14.87 9.45
CA GLN A 99 -6.23 -14.02 8.64
C GLN A 99 -5.65 -12.84 9.43
N ILE A 100 -6.44 -12.21 10.30
CA ILE A 100 -5.98 -11.16 11.22
C ILE A 100 -4.92 -11.71 12.18
N LEU A 101 -5.12 -12.92 12.72
CA LEU A 101 -4.11 -13.57 13.56
C LEU A 101 -2.81 -13.81 12.77
N GLY A 102 -2.92 -14.30 11.53
CA GLY A 102 -1.77 -14.51 10.67
C GLY A 102 -0.99 -13.24 10.36
N SER A 103 -1.67 -12.09 10.14
CA SER A 103 -0.97 -10.81 9.92
C SER A 103 -0.24 -10.30 11.16
N LEU A 104 -0.80 -10.52 12.36
CA LEU A 104 -0.11 -10.20 13.62
C LEU A 104 1.11 -11.10 13.85
N VAL A 105 1.03 -12.39 13.51
CA VAL A 105 2.19 -13.29 13.54
C VAL A 105 3.25 -12.83 12.55
N MET A 106 2.87 -12.43 11.33
CA MET A 106 3.82 -11.84 10.38
C MET A 106 4.48 -10.59 10.97
N ALA A 107 3.71 -9.69 11.59
CA ALA A 107 4.24 -8.49 12.23
C ALA A 107 5.30 -8.83 13.30
N ALA A 108 5.03 -9.82 14.15
CA ALA A 108 5.95 -10.27 15.18
C ALA A 108 7.27 -10.85 14.62
N GLY A 109 7.25 -11.37 13.40
CA GLY A 109 8.44 -11.90 12.72
C GLY A 109 9.33 -10.83 12.07
N ILE A 110 8.82 -9.62 11.85
CA ILE A 110 9.54 -8.57 11.11
C ILE A 110 10.92 -8.25 11.74
N PRO A 111 11.06 -8.02 13.06
CA PRO A 111 12.36 -7.73 13.65
C PRO A 111 13.41 -8.84 13.42
N ALA A 112 13.00 -10.11 13.46
CA ALA A 112 13.90 -11.25 13.24
C ALA A 112 14.48 -11.26 11.81
N VAL A 113 13.67 -10.88 10.81
CA VAL A 113 14.15 -10.76 9.43
C VAL A 113 15.23 -9.67 9.32
N PHE A 114 15.01 -8.49 9.90
CA PHE A 114 15.96 -7.39 9.81
C PHE A 114 17.29 -7.69 10.54
N GLN A 115 17.23 -8.39 11.67
CA GLN A 115 18.40 -8.67 12.51
C GLN A 115 19.16 -9.93 12.08
N GLN A 116 18.45 -10.98 11.68
CA GLN A 116 19.00 -12.32 11.50
C GLN A 116 18.72 -12.91 10.11
N HIS A 117 18.00 -12.20 9.24
CA HIS A 117 17.48 -12.74 7.97
C HIS A 117 16.61 -13.99 8.16
N ASP A 118 15.98 -14.11 9.33
CA ASP A 118 15.09 -15.21 9.68
C ASP A 118 13.64 -14.87 9.27
N PHE A 119 13.14 -15.57 8.24
CA PHE A 119 11.78 -15.42 7.72
C PHE A 119 10.77 -16.42 8.31
N ASP A 120 11.17 -17.29 9.24
CA ASP A 120 10.36 -18.40 9.74
C ASP A 120 9.00 -17.92 10.26
N VAL A 121 9.02 -16.91 11.13
CA VAL A 121 7.80 -16.38 11.76
C VAL A 121 6.89 -15.68 10.73
N ILE A 122 7.47 -14.96 9.75
CA ILE A 122 6.69 -14.37 8.65
C ILE A 122 6.03 -15.47 7.82
N ILE A 123 6.77 -16.52 7.46
CA ILE A 123 6.25 -17.64 6.66
C ILE A 123 5.15 -18.37 7.43
N ILE A 124 5.30 -18.58 8.74
CA ILE A 124 4.26 -19.16 9.59
C ILE A 124 2.99 -18.30 9.58
N GLY A 125 3.12 -16.99 9.78
CA GLY A 125 1.98 -16.07 9.71
C GLY A 125 1.29 -16.12 8.35
N TYR A 126 2.07 -16.20 7.27
CA TYR A 126 1.57 -16.32 5.91
C TYR A 126 0.82 -17.63 5.66
N ILE A 127 1.30 -18.75 6.21
CA ILE A 127 0.60 -20.04 6.20
C ILE A 127 -0.75 -19.91 6.90
N ILE A 128 -0.80 -19.31 8.09
CA ILE A 128 -2.05 -19.12 8.85
C ILE A 128 -3.08 -18.35 7.99
N MET A 129 -2.67 -17.25 7.35
CA MET A 129 -3.55 -16.48 6.47
C MET A 129 -4.01 -17.31 5.24
N ARG A 130 -3.12 -18.10 4.66
CA ARG A 130 -3.39 -18.90 3.47
C ARG A 130 -4.26 -20.10 3.74
N LEU A 131 -4.16 -20.73 4.90
CA LEU A 131 -5.08 -21.80 5.30
C LEU A 131 -6.52 -21.29 5.29
N ALA A 132 -6.75 -20.07 5.81
CA ALA A 132 -8.05 -19.44 5.75
C ALA A 132 -8.48 -19.12 4.30
N LEU A 133 -7.62 -18.48 3.52
CA LEU A 133 -7.92 -18.09 2.13
C LEU A 133 -8.18 -19.30 1.22
N VAL A 134 -7.35 -20.34 1.29
CA VAL A 134 -7.50 -21.59 0.52
C VAL A 134 -8.81 -22.28 0.90
N THR A 135 -9.14 -22.30 2.20
CA THR A 135 -10.43 -22.81 2.66
C THR A 135 -11.59 -22.04 2.02
N GLN A 136 -11.50 -20.70 1.94
CA GLN A 136 -12.51 -19.89 1.27
C GLN A 136 -12.59 -20.18 -0.24
N TRP A 137 -11.47 -20.34 -0.95
CA TRP A 137 -11.48 -20.73 -2.37
C TRP A 137 -12.08 -22.13 -2.61
N ILE A 138 -11.81 -23.09 -1.74
CA ILE A 138 -12.45 -24.41 -1.81
C ILE A 138 -13.97 -24.29 -1.58
N ARG A 139 -14.40 -23.41 -0.67
CA ARG A 139 -15.83 -23.11 -0.48
C ARG A 139 -16.44 -22.50 -1.75
N VAL A 140 -15.75 -21.57 -2.43
CA VAL A 140 -16.20 -21.04 -3.73
C VAL A 140 -16.35 -22.17 -4.73
N ALA A 141 -15.35 -23.04 -4.88
CA ALA A 141 -15.40 -24.15 -5.83
C ALA A 141 -16.61 -25.09 -5.63
N LYS A 142 -17.07 -25.24 -4.37
CA LYS A 142 -18.25 -26.04 -4.03
C LYS A 142 -19.57 -25.33 -4.38
N HIS A 143 -19.68 -24.03 -4.15
CA HIS A 143 -20.96 -23.30 -4.21
C HIS A 143 -21.14 -22.46 -5.49
N ASP A 144 -20.09 -22.25 -6.27
CA ASP A 144 -20.09 -21.52 -7.54
C ASP A 144 -19.56 -22.42 -8.67
N PRO A 145 -20.44 -23.23 -9.31
CA PRO A 145 -20.04 -24.18 -10.34
C PRO A 145 -19.42 -23.52 -11.59
N GLU A 146 -19.84 -22.29 -11.92
CA GLU A 146 -19.35 -21.54 -13.08
C GLU A 146 -17.86 -21.21 -12.91
N ARG A 147 -17.47 -20.76 -11.71
CA ARG A 147 -16.09 -20.33 -11.41
C ARG A 147 -15.29 -21.37 -10.66
N ARG A 148 -15.79 -22.61 -10.59
CA ARG A 148 -15.15 -23.73 -9.88
C ARG A 148 -13.71 -23.98 -10.31
N VAL A 149 -13.44 -23.92 -11.62
CA VAL A 149 -12.08 -24.12 -12.15
C VAL A 149 -11.16 -22.98 -11.71
N THR A 150 -11.61 -21.73 -11.81
CA THR A 150 -10.87 -20.54 -11.33
C THR A 150 -10.55 -20.68 -9.84
N ALA A 151 -11.53 -21.06 -9.02
CA ALA A 151 -11.36 -21.23 -7.58
C ALA A 151 -10.34 -22.33 -7.22
N TYR A 152 -10.38 -23.47 -7.90
CA TYR A 152 -9.35 -24.51 -7.70
C TYR A 152 -7.97 -24.06 -8.18
N ARG A 153 -7.87 -23.30 -9.28
CA ARG A 153 -6.58 -22.75 -9.73
C ARG A 153 -5.98 -21.80 -8.70
N TYR A 154 -6.79 -20.94 -8.07
CA TYR A 154 -6.35 -20.12 -6.95
C TYR A 154 -5.88 -20.98 -5.78
N ALA A 155 -6.72 -21.92 -5.30
CA ALA A 155 -6.38 -22.77 -4.17
C ALA A 155 -5.08 -23.56 -4.38
N ILE A 156 -4.95 -24.23 -5.54
CA ILE A 156 -3.78 -25.03 -5.89
C ILE A 156 -2.56 -24.12 -6.11
N GLY A 157 -2.71 -23.01 -6.84
CA GLY A 157 -1.63 -22.07 -7.08
C GLY A 157 -1.04 -21.51 -5.78
N ILE A 158 -1.91 -21.04 -4.87
CA ILE A 158 -1.50 -20.54 -3.55
C ILE A 158 -0.75 -21.63 -2.76
N VAL A 159 -1.25 -22.87 -2.75
CA VAL A 159 -0.59 -23.99 -2.06
C VAL A 159 0.77 -24.32 -2.67
N LEU A 160 0.88 -24.37 -4.00
CA LEU A 160 2.13 -24.68 -4.69
C LEU A 160 3.20 -23.61 -4.42
N VAL A 161 2.84 -22.33 -4.50
CA VAL A 161 3.80 -21.25 -4.19
C VAL A 161 4.13 -21.23 -2.70
N GLN A 162 3.18 -21.54 -1.81
CA GLN A 162 3.47 -21.69 -0.38
C GLN A 162 4.46 -22.82 -0.09
N LEU A 163 4.33 -23.97 -0.76
CA LEU A 163 5.31 -25.05 -0.66
C LEU A 163 6.68 -24.61 -1.19
N ALA A 164 6.72 -23.79 -2.25
CA ALA A 164 7.97 -23.25 -2.76
C ALA A 164 8.66 -22.27 -1.77
N TRP A 165 7.90 -21.44 -1.05
CA TRP A 165 8.42 -20.62 0.06
C TRP A 165 9.00 -21.49 1.19
N LEU A 166 8.27 -22.54 1.60
CA LEU A 166 8.72 -23.47 2.63
C LEU A 166 10.02 -24.17 2.22
N ILE A 167 10.09 -24.66 0.98
CA ILE A 167 11.31 -25.29 0.45
C ILE A 167 12.45 -24.27 0.41
N GLY A 168 12.21 -23.04 -0.09
CA GLY A 168 13.26 -22.02 -0.15
C GLY A 168 13.83 -21.62 1.20
N ASN A 169 12.99 -21.59 2.23
CA ASN A 169 13.38 -21.17 3.56
C ASN A 169 14.00 -22.29 4.40
N PHE A 170 13.42 -23.49 4.40
CA PHE A 170 13.82 -24.60 5.28
C PHE A 170 14.75 -25.63 4.62
N SER A 171 15.04 -25.50 3.32
CA SER A 171 16.05 -26.34 2.67
C SER A 171 17.44 -25.68 2.69
N SER A 172 18.46 -26.46 2.37
CA SER A 172 19.84 -25.97 2.21
C SER A 172 20.02 -24.96 1.05
N ILE A 173 18.99 -24.69 0.26
CA ILE A 173 19.04 -23.80 -0.90
C ILE A 173 19.19 -22.32 -0.49
N GLN A 174 18.76 -21.97 0.74
CA GLN A 174 18.68 -20.60 1.28
C GLN A 174 17.85 -19.65 0.41
N LEU A 175 17.05 -18.78 1.05
CA LEU A 175 16.20 -17.83 0.34
C LEU A 175 17.02 -16.65 -0.20
N THR A 176 17.70 -16.87 -1.33
CA THR A 176 18.47 -15.81 -2.00
C THR A 176 17.55 -14.73 -2.60
N PRO A 177 18.04 -13.49 -2.83
CA PRO A 177 17.25 -12.44 -3.48
C PRO A 177 16.70 -12.85 -4.86
N LEU A 178 17.45 -13.63 -5.64
CA LEU A 178 16.97 -14.15 -6.91
C LEU A 178 15.82 -15.13 -6.73
N MET A 179 15.94 -16.06 -5.78
CA MET A 179 14.87 -16.99 -5.45
C MET A 179 13.61 -16.26 -4.98
N PHE A 180 13.78 -15.25 -4.12
CA PHE A 180 12.70 -14.38 -3.69
C PHE A 180 11.97 -13.75 -4.89
N LEU A 181 12.70 -13.15 -5.84
CA LEU A 181 12.11 -12.54 -7.04
C LEU A 181 11.40 -13.57 -7.94
N CYS A 182 11.93 -14.78 -8.06
CA CYS A 182 11.26 -15.86 -8.77
C CYS A 182 9.94 -16.23 -8.09
N LEU A 183 9.92 -16.35 -6.77
CA LEU A 183 8.71 -16.65 -6.00
C LEU A 183 7.69 -15.51 -6.08
N VAL A 184 8.12 -14.24 -6.02
CA VAL A 184 7.29 -13.06 -6.32
C VAL A 184 6.65 -13.18 -7.71
N GLY A 185 7.43 -13.54 -8.72
CA GLY A 185 6.91 -13.76 -10.07
C GLY A 185 5.83 -14.84 -10.14
N LEU A 186 6.02 -15.94 -9.40
CA LEU A 186 5.02 -16.99 -9.28
C LEU A 186 3.76 -16.53 -8.55
N GLU A 187 3.91 -15.80 -7.44
CA GLU A 187 2.78 -15.20 -6.71
C GLU A 187 1.92 -14.35 -7.64
N LEU A 188 2.55 -13.39 -8.33
CA LEU A 188 1.87 -12.49 -9.25
C LEU A 188 1.22 -13.24 -10.43
N ALA A 189 1.79 -14.37 -10.85
CA ALA A 189 1.27 -15.19 -11.95
C ALA A 189 0.03 -16.03 -11.58
N VAL A 190 -0.17 -16.39 -10.30
CA VAL A 190 -1.30 -17.22 -9.88
C VAL A 190 -2.66 -16.59 -10.27
N PRO A 191 -2.95 -15.32 -9.94
CA PRO A 191 -4.19 -14.67 -10.38
C PRO A 191 -4.32 -14.59 -11.90
N PHE A 192 -3.24 -14.24 -12.61
CA PHE A 192 -3.25 -14.19 -14.09
C PHE A 192 -3.59 -15.54 -14.72
N TYR A 193 -3.15 -16.65 -14.12
CA TYR A 193 -3.46 -18.00 -14.60
C TYR A 193 -4.87 -18.44 -14.21
N ALA A 194 -5.30 -18.14 -12.99
CA ALA A 194 -6.62 -18.50 -12.47
C ALA A 194 -7.73 -17.80 -13.26
N GLU A 195 -7.64 -16.47 -13.42
CA GLU A 195 -8.67 -15.63 -14.04
C GLU A 195 -8.82 -15.82 -15.55
N ARG A 196 -7.88 -16.52 -16.22
CA ARG A 196 -7.99 -16.84 -17.66
C ARG A 196 -9.15 -17.78 -18.00
N HIS A 197 -9.65 -18.56 -17.04
CA HIS A 197 -10.79 -19.44 -17.28
C HIS A 197 -12.11 -18.67 -17.21
N THR A 198 -12.42 -18.14 -16.03
CA THR A 198 -13.62 -17.33 -15.77
C THR A 198 -13.26 -16.26 -14.75
N ALA A 199 -13.38 -14.99 -15.16
CA ALA A 199 -12.92 -13.84 -14.39
C ALA A 199 -13.84 -13.52 -13.20
N THR A 200 -13.35 -13.58 -11.95
CA THR A 200 -14.09 -13.37 -10.67
C THR A 200 -14.97 -12.11 -10.65
N PRO A 201 -16.13 -12.12 -9.98
CA PRO A 201 -17.06 -10.99 -10.01
C PRO A 201 -16.73 -10.01 -8.88
N TRP A 202 -15.74 -9.15 -9.08
CA TRP A 202 -15.34 -8.11 -8.12
C TRP A 202 -16.02 -6.77 -8.43
N HIS A 203 -16.16 -5.92 -7.41
CA HIS A 203 -16.83 -4.63 -7.53
C HIS A 203 -15.81 -3.48 -7.61
N PRO A 204 -15.76 -2.69 -8.70
CA PRO A 204 -14.74 -1.66 -8.88
C PRO A 204 -14.73 -0.55 -7.83
N HIS A 205 -15.90 0.04 -7.51
CA HIS A 205 -16.00 1.08 -6.48
C HIS A 205 -15.46 0.61 -5.12
N HIS A 206 -15.93 -0.56 -4.66
CA HIS A 206 -15.46 -1.18 -3.43
C HIS A 206 -13.94 -1.38 -3.42
N ILE A 207 -13.34 -1.87 -4.50
CA ILE A 207 -11.87 -2.00 -4.59
C ILE A 207 -11.19 -0.63 -4.50
N VAL A 208 -11.65 0.37 -5.26
CA VAL A 208 -11.09 1.74 -5.19
C VAL A 208 -11.17 2.30 -3.76
N GLU A 209 -12.31 2.10 -3.10
CA GLU A 209 -12.55 2.52 -1.72
C GLU A 209 -11.60 1.83 -0.74
N ARG A 210 -11.42 0.51 -0.82
CA ARG A 210 -10.51 -0.26 0.04
C ARG A 210 -9.06 0.22 -0.07
N TYR A 211 -8.58 0.49 -1.28
CA TYR A 211 -7.23 1.04 -1.50
C TYR A 211 -7.09 2.47 -0.96
N ALA A 212 -8.14 3.29 -1.11
CA ALA A 212 -8.16 4.63 -0.57
C ALA A 212 -8.15 4.64 0.96
N LEU A 213 -8.91 3.75 1.59
CA LEU A 213 -8.93 3.56 3.05
C LEU A 213 -7.57 3.08 3.56
N LEU A 214 -6.95 2.08 2.93
CA LEU A 214 -5.60 1.66 3.30
C LEU A 214 -4.59 2.80 3.12
N THR A 215 -4.72 3.61 2.07
CA THR A 215 -3.86 4.80 1.86
C THR A 215 -3.97 5.78 3.03
N ILE A 216 -5.19 6.06 3.50
CA ILE A 216 -5.42 6.91 4.69
C ILE A 216 -4.79 6.28 5.93
N ILE A 217 -4.97 4.97 6.13
CA ILE A 217 -4.44 4.25 7.30
C ILE A 217 -2.90 4.30 7.31
N VAL A 218 -2.24 4.04 6.18
CA VAL A 218 -0.77 4.09 6.07
C VAL A 218 -0.25 5.53 6.25
N LEU A 219 -0.94 6.53 5.72
CA LEU A 219 -0.63 7.95 5.98
C LEU A 219 -0.77 8.29 7.47
N GLY A 220 -1.85 7.85 8.11
CA GLY A 220 -2.13 8.08 9.52
C GLY A 220 -1.07 7.46 10.42
N GLU A 221 -0.70 6.21 10.18
CA GLU A 221 0.38 5.52 10.90
C GLU A 221 1.72 6.24 10.72
N SER A 222 2.02 6.71 9.51
CA SER A 222 3.24 7.46 9.23
C SER A 222 3.30 8.80 10.00
N ILE A 223 2.15 9.44 10.20
CA ILE A 223 2.03 10.65 11.04
C ILE A 223 2.23 10.29 12.51
N ILE A 224 1.67 9.19 13.00
CA ILE A 224 1.84 8.73 14.39
C ILE A 224 3.31 8.44 14.69
N GLY A 225 4.01 7.70 13.81
CA GLY A 225 5.44 7.42 13.95
C GLY A 225 6.30 8.69 13.96
N SER A 226 6.00 9.63 13.06
CA SER A 226 6.69 10.94 13.04
C SER A 226 6.41 11.74 14.30
N PHE A 227 5.17 11.73 14.80
CA PHE A 227 4.78 12.42 16.03
C PHE A 227 5.47 11.85 17.28
N ALA A 228 5.63 10.52 17.35
CA ALA A 228 6.37 9.89 18.45
C ALA A 228 7.83 10.34 18.48
N ALA A 229 8.50 10.42 17.32
CA ALA A 229 9.87 10.93 17.21
C ALA A 229 9.96 12.40 17.64
N ILE A 230 8.99 13.23 17.24
CA ILE A 230 8.89 14.62 17.66
C ILE A 230 8.73 14.71 19.19
N GLN A 231 7.81 13.94 19.78
CA GLN A 231 7.56 13.94 21.22
C GLN A 231 8.82 13.62 22.02
N ASP A 232 9.63 12.66 21.56
CA ASP A 232 10.91 12.33 22.16
C ASP A 232 11.89 13.52 22.11
N ALA A 233 12.05 14.16 20.95
CA ALA A 233 12.88 15.35 20.79
C ALA A 233 12.45 16.52 21.69
N PHE A 234 11.14 16.73 21.87
CA PHE A 234 10.58 17.72 22.79
C PHE A 234 10.96 17.43 24.26
N SER A 235 10.85 16.16 24.68
CA SER A 235 11.17 15.75 26.05
C SER A 235 12.65 15.99 26.39
N ASN A 236 13.51 15.87 25.38
CA ASN A 236 14.94 16.12 25.47
C ASN A 236 15.33 17.62 25.31
N HIS A 237 14.35 18.54 25.29
CA HIS A 237 14.53 20.00 25.20
C HIS A 237 15.24 20.50 23.92
N VAL A 238 15.12 19.78 22.80
CA VAL A 238 15.85 20.08 21.54
C VAL A 238 15.01 20.88 20.53
N LEU A 239 14.28 21.91 20.97
CA LEU A 239 13.45 22.71 20.06
C LEU A 239 14.22 23.92 19.50
N ASN A 240 14.82 23.74 18.33
CA ASN A 240 15.34 24.84 17.55
C ASN A 240 14.43 25.12 16.35
N ILE A 241 14.81 26.12 15.57
CA ILE A 241 14.08 26.55 14.38
C ILE A 241 14.05 25.42 13.34
N GLU A 242 15.14 24.63 13.22
CA GLU A 242 15.24 23.50 12.29
C GLU A 242 14.13 22.46 12.52
N GLU A 243 13.91 22.06 13.77
CA GLU A 243 12.89 21.06 14.13
C GLU A 243 11.49 21.57 13.83
N ILE A 244 11.22 22.87 14.05
CA ILE A 244 9.93 23.47 13.67
C ILE A 244 9.70 23.34 12.16
N PHE A 245 10.71 23.65 11.34
CA PHE A 245 10.62 23.49 9.88
C PHE A 245 10.46 22.02 9.48
N LEU A 246 11.13 21.09 10.16
CA LEU A 246 10.98 19.66 9.93
C LEU A 246 9.54 19.20 10.22
N ILE A 247 8.98 19.57 11.36
CA ILE A 247 7.62 19.21 11.80
C ILE A 247 6.58 19.77 10.83
N VAL A 248 6.64 21.08 10.57
CA VAL A 248 5.68 21.75 9.68
C VAL A 248 5.83 21.22 8.25
N GLY A 249 7.07 21.02 7.78
CA GLY A 249 7.36 20.46 6.46
C GLY A 249 6.84 19.03 6.31
N GLY A 250 7.11 18.15 7.27
CA GLY A 250 6.64 16.78 7.29
C GLY A 250 5.11 16.68 7.26
N LEU A 251 4.43 17.44 8.12
CA LEU A 251 2.96 17.49 8.16
C LEU A 251 2.37 18.03 6.86
N LEU A 252 2.93 19.14 6.34
CA LEU A 252 2.49 19.74 5.08
C LEU A 252 2.68 18.76 3.92
N MET A 253 3.78 18.01 3.91
CA MET A 253 4.09 17.02 2.89
C MET A 253 3.14 15.82 2.93
N MET A 254 2.85 15.27 4.11
CA MET A 254 1.86 14.19 4.28
C MET A 254 0.46 14.64 3.85
N PHE A 255 0.05 15.84 4.25
CA PHE A 255 -1.23 16.42 3.84
C PHE A 255 -1.30 16.66 2.32
N ALA A 256 -0.21 17.15 1.73
CA ALA A 256 -0.10 17.32 0.29
C ALA A 256 -0.20 15.98 -0.45
N MET A 257 0.47 14.92 0.03
CA MET A 257 0.36 13.58 -0.53
C MET A 257 -1.07 13.06 -0.50
N TRP A 258 -1.74 13.17 0.65
CA TRP A 258 -3.16 12.86 0.79
C TRP A 258 -3.99 13.62 -0.26
N TRP A 259 -3.79 14.94 -0.36
CA TRP A 259 -4.50 15.76 -1.33
C TRP A 259 -4.30 15.25 -2.76
N VAL A 260 -3.05 14.96 -3.19
CA VAL A 260 -2.77 14.48 -4.56
C VAL A 260 -3.55 13.20 -4.89
N TYR A 261 -3.60 12.27 -3.93
CA TYR A 261 -4.27 10.98 -4.13
C TYR A 261 -5.77 11.18 -4.31
N PHE A 262 -6.40 11.91 -3.39
CA PHE A 262 -7.85 12.02 -3.32
C PHE A 262 -8.44 13.00 -4.34
N ASP A 263 -7.71 14.03 -4.76
CA ASP A 263 -8.15 14.93 -5.84
C ASP A 263 -8.36 14.16 -7.17
N ARG A 264 -7.63 13.04 -7.36
CA ARG A 264 -7.75 12.18 -8.56
C ARG A 264 -8.68 11.00 -8.41
N SER A 265 -9.20 10.74 -7.21
CA SER A 265 -10.08 9.59 -6.91
C SER A 265 -11.34 9.55 -7.80
N HIS A 266 -11.86 10.72 -8.18
CA HIS A 266 -13.01 10.85 -9.09
C HIS A 266 -12.74 10.25 -10.49
N HIS A 267 -11.50 10.32 -10.99
CA HIS A 267 -11.12 9.76 -12.29
C HIS A 267 -10.90 8.23 -12.26
N HIS A 268 -10.85 7.60 -11.08
CA HIS A 268 -10.66 6.15 -10.96
C HIS A 268 -11.87 5.39 -11.51
N HIS A 269 -13.07 5.99 -11.44
CA HIS A 269 -14.34 5.38 -11.82
C HIS A 269 -14.64 5.42 -13.32
N GLN A 270 -14.01 6.33 -14.06
CA GLN A 270 -14.36 6.61 -15.46
C GLN A 270 -13.47 5.91 -16.50
N ARG A 271 -12.37 5.28 -16.08
CA ARG A 271 -11.51 4.57 -17.02
C ARG A 271 -12.02 3.16 -17.29
N ARG A 272 -12.99 3.06 -18.22
CA ARG A 272 -13.23 1.84 -19.00
C ARG A 272 -11.94 1.49 -19.75
N GLY A 273 -11.15 0.53 -19.25
CA GLY A 273 -9.96 0.01 -19.96
C GLY A 273 -8.65 -0.03 -19.17
N VAL A 274 -8.63 0.37 -17.90
CA VAL A 274 -7.48 0.06 -17.05
C VAL A 274 -7.53 -1.43 -16.69
N GLN A 275 -6.45 -2.16 -17.00
CA GLN A 275 -6.32 -3.56 -16.60
C GLN A 275 -6.31 -3.65 -15.06
N PRO A 276 -7.27 -4.36 -14.43
CA PRO A 276 -7.43 -4.40 -12.96
C PRO A 276 -6.14 -4.80 -12.24
N PHE A 277 -5.39 -5.73 -12.83
CA PHE A 277 -4.08 -6.15 -12.32
C PHE A 277 -3.03 -5.05 -12.36
N LEU A 278 -2.92 -4.28 -13.44
CA LEU A 278 -1.94 -3.21 -13.55
C LEU A 278 -2.22 -2.10 -12.53
N TRP A 279 -3.50 -1.75 -12.35
CA TRP A 279 -3.92 -0.80 -11.33
C TRP A 279 -3.64 -1.33 -9.92
N GLY A 280 -4.12 -2.54 -9.62
CA GLY A 280 -3.98 -3.13 -8.30
C GLY A 280 -2.52 -3.32 -7.90
N TYR A 281 -1.69 -3.83 -8.82
CA TYR A 281 -0.26 -4.12 -8.56
C TYR A 281 0.55 -2.83 -8.50
N GLY A 282 0.20 -1.83 -9.31
CA GLY A 282 0.85 -0.53 -9.29
C GLY A 282 0.72 0.22 -7.96
N HIS A 283 -0.40 0.06 -7.25
CA HIS A 283 -0.60 0.68 -5.94
C HIS A 283 0.37 0.18 -4.85
N PHE A 284 1.10 -0.92 -5.08
CA PHE A 284 2.25 -1.27 -4.26
C PHE A 284 3.20 -0.07 -4.07
N PHE A 285 3.47 0.67 -5.15
CA PHE A 285 4.37 1.83 -5.12
C PHE A 285 3.80 3.01 -4.31
N ILE A 286 2.48 3.14 -4.22
CA ILE A 286 1.82 4.12 -3.34
C ILE A 286 2.06 3.74 -1.88
N PHE A 287 1.70 2.51 -1.51
CA PHE A 287 1.76 2.10 -0.11
C PHE A 287 3.20 2.08 0.42
N ILE A 288 4.14 1.52 -0.35
CA ILE A 288 5.54 1.41 0.10
C ILE A 288 6.21 2.78 0.22
N SER A 289 5.89 3.72 -0.66
CA SER A 289 6.47 5.07 -0.63
C SER A 289 5.93 5.90 0.53
N ILE A 290 4.64 5.80 0.85
CA ILE A 290 4.08 6.47 2.04
C ILE A 290 4.71 5.89 3.31
N ALA A 291 4.72 4.57 3.46
CA ALA A 291 5.26 3.92 4.65
C ALA A 291 6.76 4.22 4.85
N ALA A 292 7.55 4.17 3.76
CA ALA A 292 8.97 4.51 3.81
C ALA A 292 9.19 6.00 4.10
N LEU A 293 8.33 6.89 3.58
CA LEU A 293 8.39 8.32 3.90
C LEU A 293 8.12 8.57 5.38
N GLY A 294 7.15 7.86 5.99
CA GLY A 294 6.88 7.94 7.42
C GLY A 294 8.11 7.57 8.26
N ALA A 295 8.75 6.45 7.94
CA ALA A 295 9.99 6.03 8.57
C ALA A 295 11.12 7.06 8.36
N ALA A 296 11.25 7.62 7.16
CA ALA A 296 12.28 8.60 6.82
C ALA A 296 12.06 9.94 7.53
N LEU A 297 10.82 10.38 7.69
CA LEU A 297 10.49 11.59 8.45
C LEU A 297 10.74 11.43 9.94
N ALA A 298 10.44 10.26 10.52
CA ALA A 298 10.85 9.95 11.88
C ALA A 298 12.38 9.98 12.01
N ALA A 299 13.11 9.35 11.07
CA ALA A 299 14.57 9.30 11.12
C ALA A 299 15.21 10.67 10.89
N ALA A 300 14.54 11.55 10.14
CA ALA A 300 14.98 12.93 9.97
C ALA A 300 14.98 13.73 11.28
N VAL A 301 14.13 13.37 12.26
CA VAL A 301 14.17 13.96 13.61
C VAL A 301 15.43 13.51 14.34
N ASP A 302 15.81 12.24 14.24
CA ASP A 302 17.07 11.75 14.82
C ASP A 302 18.29 12.39 14.16
N VAL A 303 18.23 12.63 12.84
CA VAL A 303 19.28 13.36 12.11
C VAL A 303 19.40 14.81 12.60
N SER A 304 18.28 15.54 12.76
CA SER A 304 18.35 16.93 13.25
C SER A 304 18.88 17.01 14.68
N THR A 305 18.51 16.05 15.53
CA THR A 305 18.95 15.98 16.92
C THR A 305 20.34 15.34 17.13
N GLN A 306 21.04 14.98 16.04
CA GLN A 306 22.38 14.37 16.06
C GLN A 306 22.46 12.97 16.72
N HIS A 307 21.35 12.23 16.69
CA HIS A 307 21.25 10.83 17.16
C HIS A 307 21.31 9.80 16.04
N ALA A 308 21.64 10.22 14.81
CA ALA A 308 21.71 9.35 13.63
C ALA A 308 23.08 9.40 12.94
N HIS A 309 23.50 8.25 12.41
CA HIS A 309 24.74 8.09 11.63
C HIS A 309 24.59 8.49 10.16
N ILE A 310 23.35 8.55 9.64
CA ILE A 310 23.06 8.97 8.27
C ILE A 310 23.14 10.51 8.14
N SER A 311 23.71 11.00 7.04
CA SER A 311 23.83 12.44 6.82
C SER A 311 22.50 13.10 6.44
N SER A 312 22.37 14.40 6.73
CA SER A 312 21.22 15.22 6.31
C SER A 312 20.97 15.16 4.81
N GLN A 313 22.03 15.18 3.98
CA GLN A 313 21.87 15.10 2.53
C GLN A 313 21.31 13.75 2.10
N MET A 314 21.82 12.65 2.66
CA MET A 314 21.34 11.31 2.31
C MET A 314 19.89 11.12 2.78
N MET A 315 19.55 11.57 3.99
CA MET A 315 18.16 11.51 4.48
C MET A 315 17.21 12.32 3.59
N GLY A 316 17.63 13.52 3.17
CA GLY A 316 16.86 14.33 2.22
C GLY A 316 16.65 13.62 0.88
N LEU A 317 17.65 12.88 0.37
CA LEU A 317 17.53 12.08 -0.85
C LEU A 317 16.60 10.87 -0.68
N VAL A 318 16.55 10.25 0.50
CA VAL A 318 15.59 9.17 0.81
C VAL A 318 14.16 9.72 0.77
N ILE A 319 13.92 10.86 1.42
CA ILE A 319 12.62 11.54 1.40
C ILE A 319 12.22 11.93 -0.03
N ALA A 320 13.14 12.53 -0.79
CA ALA A 320 12.92 12.90 -2.19
C ALA A 320 12.59 11.66 -3.05
N THR A 321 13.28 10.53 -2.83
CA THR A 321 12.99 9.26 -3.50
C THR A 321 11.58 8.77 -3.22
N CYS A 322 11.13 8.80 -1.96
CA CYS A 322 9.78 8.38 -1.60
C CYS A 322 8.72 9.23 -2.32
N LEU A 323 8.88 10.56 -2.31
CA LEU A 323 7.99 11.47 -3.05
C LEU A 323 8.03 11.24 -4.56
N ALA A 324 9.21 10.97 -5.12
CA ALA A 324 9.40 10.72 -6.53
C ALA A 324 8.68 9.44 -6.97
N VAL A 325 8.83 8.34 -6.23
CA VAL A 325 8.13 7.07 -6.49
C VAL A 325 6.61 7.28 -6.45
N TYR A 326 6.12 7.89 -5.37
CA TYR A 326 4.70 8.20 -5.19
C TYR A 326 4.13 9.04 -6.34
N SER A 327 4.81 10.15 -6.65
CA SER A 327 4.39 11.10 -7.69
C SER A 327 4.47 10.51 -9.08
N THR A 328 5.51 9.73 -9.37
CA THR A 328 5.73 9.10 -10.67
C THR A 328 4.63 8.10 -10.95
N TYR A 329 4.27 7.28 -9.96
CA TYR A 329 3.15 6.35 -10.12
C TYR A 329 1.84 7.10 -10.41
N LEU A 330 1.45 8.09 -9.59
CA LEU A 330 0.23 8.86 -9.83
C LEU A 330 0.25 9.59 -11.19
N TRP A 331 1.41 10.09 -11.61
CA TRP A 331 1.57 10.74 -12.90
C TRP A 331 1.40 9.76 -14.07
N LEU A 332 2.19 8.68 -14.10
CA LEU A 332 2.13 7.67 -15.15
C LEU A 332 0.72 7.09 -15.27
N PHE A 333 0.11 6.82 -14.12
CA PHE A 333 -1.19 6.19 -14.09
C PHE A 333 -2.30 7.14 -14.50
N TYR A 334 -2.37 8.36 -13.98
CA TYR A 334 -3.53 9.23 -14.16
C TYR A 334 -3.39 10.31 -15.22
N GLU A 335 -2.19 10.81 -15.50
CA GLU A 335 -2.03 12.07 -16.24
C GLU A 335 -1.07 12.03 -17.43
N ALA A 336 -0.06 11.15 -17.41
CA ALA A 336 1.01 11.13 -18.41
C ALA A 336 0.48 10.99 -19.85
N PHE A 337 -0.64 10.28 -20.03
CA PHE A 337 -1.27 10.08 -21.33
C PHE A 337 -2.22 11.20 -21.78
N TYR A 338 -2.62 12.10 -20.87
CA TYR A 338 -3.53 13.21 -21.17
C TYR A 338 -2.80 14.55 -21.33
N LEU A 339 -1.69 14.74 -20.61
CA LEU A 339 -0.92 15.97 -20.69
C LEU A 339 -0.11 16.04 -22.00
N ARG A 340 -0.29 17.12 -22.77
CA ARG A 340 0.43 17.38 -24.04
C ARG A 340 1.36 18.59 -23.93
N GLY A 341 2.35 18.66 -24.82
CA GLY A 341 3.26 19.81 -24.93
C GLY A 341 4.15 19.99 -23.70
N TRP A 342 4.28 21.22 -23.21
CA TRP A 342 5.12 21.55 -22.05
C TRP A 342 4.58 20.97 -20.74
N ARG A 343 3.26 20.78 -20.63
CA ARG A 343 2.57 20.31 -19.40
C ARG A 343 3.04 18.94 -18.92
N ARG A 344 3.46 18.06 -19.85
CA ARG A 344 3.99 16.72 -19.51
C ARG A 344 5.30 16.77 -18.72
N TRP A 345 6.05 17.86 -18.82
CA TRP A 345 7.35 18.03 -18.17
C TRP A 345 7.25 18.53 -16.74
N VAL A 346 6.09 19.05 -16.31
CA VAL A 346 5.88 19.56 -14.95
C VAL A 346 6.24 18.52 -13.90
N TYR A 347 5.90 17.24 -14.12
CA TYR A 347 6.19 16.15 -13.20
C TYR A 347 7.68 15.81 -13.11
N PRO A 348 8.37 15.46 -14.22
CA PRO A 348 9.82 15.28 -14.21
C PRO A 348 10.60 16.48 -13.63
N MET A 349 10.19 17.71 -13.95
CA MET A 349 10.85 18.91 -13.42
C MET A 349 10.66 19.04 -11.91
N THR A 350 9.46 18.74 -11.39
CA THR A 350 9.22 18.72 -9.94
C THR A 350 10.12 17.70 -9.27
N ILE A 351 10.21 16.48 -9.82
CA ILE A 351 11.07 15.43 -9.27
C ILE A 351 12.54 15.87 -9.27
N LEU A 352 13.01 16.46 -10.37
CA LEU A 352 14.37 17.01 -10.47
C LEU A 352 14.62 18.06 -9.36
N ILE A 353 13.68 18.98 -9.16
CA ILE A 353 13.79 20.01 -8.11
C ILE A 353 13.85 19.36 -6.72
N LEU A 354 13.00 18.36 -6.45
CA LEU A 354 13.01 17.63 -5.17
C LEU A 354 14.37 16.98 -4.89
N PHE A 355 15.03 16.39 -5.90
CA PHE A 355 16.37 15.82 -5.74
C PHE A 355 17.48 16.87 -5.59
N CYS A 356 17.29 18.09 -6.09
CA CYS A 356 18.24 19.18 -5.91
C CYS A 356 18.19 19.79 -4.50
N ILE A 357 17.04 19.79 -3.83
CA ILE A 357 16.86 20.44 -2.52
C ILE A 357 17.83 19.93 -1.44
N PRO A 358 18.03 18.61 -1.25
CA PRO A 358 19.00 18.08 -0.29
C PRO A 358 20.46 18.50 -0.55
N LEU A 359 20.79 18.96 -1.77
CA LEU A 359 22.12 19.46 -2.11
C LEU A 359 22.30 20.95 -1.77
N LEU A 360 21.21 21.68 -1.62
CA LEU A 360 21.21 23.14 -1.36
C LEU A 360 21.17 23.48 0.14
N PHE A 361 20.57 22.61 0.95
CA PHE A 361 20.43 22.81 2.39
C PHE A 361 21.26 21.79 3.17
N THR A 362 22.01 22.26 4.17
CA THR A 362 22.81 21.40 5.06
C THR A 362 22.00 20.80 6.20
N GLN A 363 20.96 21.51 6.64
CA GLN A 363 20.05 21.14 7.71
C GLN A 363 18.82 20.43 7.14
N ILE A 364 18.48 19.27 7.72
CA ILE A 364 17.43 18.40 7.19
C ILE A 364 16.05 19.06 7.33
N GLY A 365 15.82 19.83 8.40
CA GLY A 365 14.54 20.51 8.60
C GLY A 365 14.18 21.48 7.48
N TYR A 366 15.15 22.28 7.01
CA TYR A 366 14.93 23.18 5.88
C TYR A 366 14.73 22.41 4.56
N SER A 367 15.46 21.32 4.34
CA SER A 367 15.26 20.47 3.15
C SER A 367 13.84 19.92 3.10
N VAL A 368 13.35 19.36 4.21
CA VAL A 368 12.00 18.79 4.30
C VAL A 368 10.93 19.85 4.07
N PHE A 369 11.07 21.02 4.70
CA PHE A 369 10.14 22.12 4.49
C PHE A 369 10.14 22.62 3.04
N ALA A 370 11.32 22.85 2.45
CA ALA A 370 11.43 23.28 1.06
C ALA A 370 10.81 22.26 0.09
N MET A 371 11.04 20.96 0.31
CA MET A 371 10.40 19.89 -0.47
C MET A 371 8.87 19.96 -0.35
N ALA A 372 8.34 20.13 0.87
CA ALA A 372 6.91 20.25 1.10
C ALA A 372 6.30 21.47 0.38
N VAL A 373 6.96 22.64 0.46
CA VAL A 373 6.51 23.86 -0.22
C VAL A 373 6.49 23.69 -1.73
N ILE A 374 7.55 23.14 -2.32
CA ILE A 374 7.59 22.86 -3.77
C ILE A 374 6.50 21.86 -4.17
N TYR A 375 6.27 20.84 -3.35
CA TYR A 375 5.26 19.83 -3.62
C TYR A 375 3.84 20.42 -3.59
N VAL A 376 3.53 21.26 -2.59
CA VAL A 376 2.26 22.00 -2.50
C VAL A 376 2.12 22.99 -3.65
N PHE A 377 3.16 23.77 -3.95
CA PHE A 377 3.13 24.73 -5.05
C PHE A 377 2.82 24.04 -6.38
N ARG A 378 3.46 22.89 -6.64
CA ARG A 378 3.18 22.07 -7.82
C ARG A 378 1.73 21.61 -7.85
N LEU A 379 1.15 21.23 -6.71
CA LEU A 379 -0.25 20.81 -6.63
C LEU A 379 -1.22 21.94 -6.97
N VAL A 380 -1.04 23.09 -6.34
CA VAL A 380 -1.85 24.29 -6.61
C VAL A 380 -1.71 24.67 -8.09
N PHE A 381 -0.48 24.72 -8.61
CA PHE A 381 -0.22 25.00 -10.02
C PHE A 381 -0.91 24.00 -10.96
N SER A 382 -0.86 22.71 -10.65
CA SER A 382 -1.51 21.68 -11.46
C SER A 382 -3.03 21.85 -11.49
N LYS A 383 -3.63 22.14 -10.34
CA LYS A 383 -5.07 22.35 -10.23
C LYS A 383 -5.53 23.59 -10.99
N THR A 384 -4.82 24.70 -10.84
CA THR A 384 -5.18 25.97 -11.48
C THR A 384 -4.96 25.97 -12.99
N TYR A 385 -3.86 25.37 -13.47
CA TYR A 385 -3.40 25.55 -14.86
C TYR A 385 -3.40 24.29 -15.73
N LEU A 386 -3.45 23.08 -15.15
CA LEU A 386 -3.43 21.82 -15.91
C LEU A 386 -4.82 21.19 -16.05
N MET A 387 -5.65 21.23 -15.00
CA MET A 387 -6.96 20.53 -14.99
C MET A 387 -8.11 21.34 -15.60
N ASN A 388 -8.08 22.67 -15.51
CA ASN A 388 -9.14 23.55 -16.05
C ASN A 388 -9.19 23.67 -17.59
N CYS A 389 -8.44 22.87 -18.34
CA CYS A 389 -8.40 22.92 -19.82
C CYS A 389 -8.94 21.66 -20.50
N VAL A 390 -9.53 20.72 -19.77
CA VAL A 390 -10.07 19.46 -20.34
C VAL A 390 -11.62 19.48 -20.41
N ASP A 391 -12.27 20.48 -19.83
CA ASP A 391 -13.73 20.66 -19.93
C ASP A 391 -14.13 21.48 -21.17
N GLU A 392 -13.66 21.11 -22.37
CA GLU A 392 -14.44 21.45 -23.57
C GLU A 392 -15.49 20.35 -23.77
N PRO A 393 -16.79 20.65 -23.64
CA PRO A 393 -17.82 19.68 -23.95
C PRO A 393 -17.71 19.36 -25.44
N VAL A 394 -17.52 18.08 -25.76
CA VAL A 394 -17.75 17.58 -27.11
C VAL A 394 -19.17 17.96 -27.48
N HIS A 395 -19.31 18.96 -28.34
CA HIS A 395 -20.58 19.39 -28.89
C HIS A 395 -21.32 18.15 -29.42
N SER A 396 -22.46 17.85 -28.80
CA SER A 396 -23.43 16.91 -29.33
C SER A 396 -24.01 17.47 -30.63
N SER A 397 -23.33 17.26 -31.75
CA SER A 397 -23.93 17.44 -33.07
C SER A 397 -24.83 16.24 -33.38
N HIS A 398 -25.98 16.19 -32.71
CA HIS A 398 -27.14 15.50 -33.26
C HIS A 398 -28.05 16.55 -33.87
N SER A 399 -27.88 16.78 -35.17
CA SER A 399 -28.91 17.43 -35.99
C SER A 399 -30.08 16.47 -36.18
N PRO A 400 -31.33 16.95 -36.14
CA PRO A 400 -32.51 16.12 -36.35
C PRO A 400 -32.75 15.92 -37.86
N HIS A 401 -32.90 14.67 -38.28
CA HIS A 401 -33.67 14.30 -39.47
C HIS A 401 -34.24 12.89 -39.30
#